data_AF-A0A660U6X1-F1
#
_entry.id   AF-A0A660U6X1-F1
#
_cell.length_a   1.000
_cell.length_b   1.000
_cell.length_c   1.000
_cell.angle_alpha   90.00
_cell.angle_beta   90.00
_cell.angle_gamma   90.00
#
_symmetry.space_group_name_H-M   'P 1'
#
loop_
_entity.id
_entity.type
_entity.pdbx_description
1 polymer ?
#
loop_
_entity_poly.entity_id
_entity_poly.type
_entity_poly.pdbx_seq_one_letter_code
_entity_poly.pdbx_strand_id
1 'polypeptide(L)' 'MKTVENIKLQLNRLKEEAKTKYKAEIIGIFGSYARGEAKTTSDID' A
#
# COMPACT_ATOMS: atom_id res chain seq x y z
N MET A 1 -4.42 -13.93 3.15
CA MET A 1 -4.80 -12.53 2.85
C MET A 1 -3.60 -11.66 3.15
N LYS A 2 -3.25 -10.68 2.30
CA LYS A 2 -2.24 -9.68 2.71
C LYS A 2 -2.86 -8.85 3.84
N THR A 3 -2.14 -8.63 4.93
CA THR A 3 -2.61 -7.74 5.99
C THR A 3 -2.22 -6.31 5.67
N VAL A 4 -2.95 -5.34 6.21
CA VAL A 4 -2.61 -3.91 6.08
C VAL A 4 -1.18 -3.65 6.59
N GLU A 5 -0.76 -4.28 7.69
CA GLU A 5 0.63 -4.24 8.17
C GLU A 5 1.66 -4.75 7.15
N ASN A 6 1.39 -5.86 6.47
CA ASN A 6 2.30 -6.36 5.43
C ASN A 6 2.40 -5.39 4.25
N ILE A 7 1.30 -4.73 3.88
CA ILE A 7 1.29 -3.71 2.82
C ILE A 7 2.14 -2.51 3.25
N LYS A 8 1.93 -1.98 4.46
CA LYS A 8 2.75 -0.88 5.01
C LYS A 8 4.25 -1.22 5.02
N LEU A 9 4.61 -2.45 5.38
CA LEU A 9 6.01 -2.89 5.36
C LEU A 9 6.61 -2.84 3.95
N GLN A 10 5.86 -3.25 2.93
CA GLN A 10 6.30 -3.16 1.53
C GLN A 10 6.43 -1.71 1.07
N LEU A 11 5.46 -0.85 1.40
CA LEU A 11 5.51 0.57 1.04
C LEU A 11 6.71 1.27 1.68
N ASN A 12 7.05 0.94 2.93
CA ASN A 12 8.25 1.47 3.59
C ASN A 12 9.55 1.06 2.89
N ARG A 13 9.64 -0.18 2.39
CA ARG A 13 10.81 -0.65 1.63
C ARG A 13 10.93 0.04 0.27
N LEU A 14 9.81 0.29 -0.38
CA LEU A 14 9.74 0.93 -1.70
C LEU A 14 9.79 2.46 -1.64
N LYS A 15 9.71 3.07 -0.45
CA LYS A 15 9.58 4.52 -0.28
C LYS A 15 10.69 5.31 -0.97
N GLU A 16 11.95 4.90 -0.79
CA GLU A 16 13.08 5.58 -1.42
C GLU A 16 13.08 5.41 -2.93
N GLU A 17 12.70 4.24 -3.44
CA GLU A 17 12.56 4.01 -4.88
C GLU A 17 11.43 4.87 -5.47
N ALA A 18 10.28 4.92 -4.79
CA ALA A 18 9.13 5.72 -5.19
C ALA A 18 9.48 7.22 -5.27
N LYS A 19 10.19 7.72 -4.25
CA LYS A 19 10.65 9.11 -4.19
C LYS A 19 11.69 9.43 -5.26
N THR A 20 12.67 8.55 -5.47
CA THR A 20 13.78 8.83 -6.39
C THR A 20 13.40 8.66 -7.86
N LYS A 21 12.71 7.57 -8.20
CA LYS A 21 12.35 7.27 -9.60
C LYS A 21 11.13 8.04 -10.08
N TYR A 22 10.13 8.22 -9.22
CA TYR A 22 8.84 8.77 -9.61
C TYR A 22 8.53 10.13 -8.97
N LYS A 23 9.46 10.66 -8.13
CA LYS A 23 9.26 11.91 -7.38
C LYS A 23 8.00 11.88 -6.51
N ALA A 24 7.60 10.68 -6.06
CA ALA A 24 6.44 10.52 -5.22
C ALA A 24 6.72 11.09 -3.82
N GLU A 25 5.87 12.02 -3.37
CA GLU A 25 5.98 12.65 -2.06
C GLU A 25 5.11 11.95 -1.00
N ILE A 26 4.00 11.37 -1.43
CA ILE A 26 3.01 10.73 -0.57
C ILE A 26 2.64 9.37 -1.15
N ILE A 27 2.55 8.37 -0.28
CA ILE A 27 2.10 7.01 -0.60
C ILE A 27 0.96 6.67 0.38
N GLY A 28 -0.18 6.25 -0.16
CA GLY A 28 -1.38 5.91 0.59
C GLY A 28 -1.88 4.51 0.26
N ILE A 29 -2.81 4.01 1.08
CA ILE A 29 -3.60 2.80 0.81
C ILE A 29 -5.05 3.24 0.74
N PHE A 30 -5.76 2.80 -0.29
CA PHE A 30 -7.15 3.18 -0.54
C PHE A 30 -8.05 1.94 -0.64
N GLY A 31 -9.28 2.14 -1.09
CA GLY A 31 -10.21 1.06 -1.38
C GLY A 31 -10.65 0.27 -0.14
N SER A 32 -10.99 -1.00 -0.37
CA SER A 32 -11.53 -1.91 0.65
C SER A 32 -10.56 -2.16 1.81
N TYR A 33 -9.24 -2.09 1.56
CA TYR A 33 -8.20 -2.24 2.58
C TYR A 33 -8.17 -1.06 3.55
N ALA A 34 -8.36 0.17 3.06
CA ALA A 34 -8.44 1.36 3.92
C ALA A 34 -9.69 1.36 4.83
N ARG A 35 -10.78 0.72 4.38
CA ARG A 35 -12.04 0.62 5.15
C ARG A 35 -12.15 -0.62 6.04
N GLY A 36 -11.20 -1.55 5.97
CA GLY A 36 -11.27 -2.82 6.71
C GLY A 36 -12.27 -3.82 6.13
N GLU A 37 -12.73 -3.62 4.90
CA GLU A 37 -13.75 -4.44 4.22
C GLU A 37 -13.14 -5.44 3.21
N ALA A 38 -11.81 -5.46 3.10
CA ALA A 38 -11.09 -6.28 2.13
C ALA A 38 -11.34 -7.78 2.34
N LYS A 39 -11.62 -8.47 1.23
CA LYS A 39 -11.78 -9.93 1.17
C LYS A 39 -10.53 -10.57 0.57
N THR A 40 -10.46 -11.91 0.61
CA THR A 40 -9.36 -12.67 0.00
C THR A 40 -9.21 -12.44 -1.51
N THR A 41 -10.30 -12.09 -2.20
CA THR A 41 -10.35 -11.78 -3.63
C THR A 41 -10.22 -10.28 -3.93
N SER A 42 -10.10 -9.43 -2.90
CA SER A 42 -9.95 -7.97 -3.09
C SER A 42 -8.55 -7.62 -3.57
N ASP A 43 -8.50 -6.74 -4.55
CA ASP A 43 -7.32 -5.98 -4.95
C ASP A 43 -6.98 -4.87 -3.94
N ILE A 44 -5.80 -4.27 -4.11
CA ILE A 44 -5.25 -3.22 -3.25
C ILE A 44 -5.05 -1.99 -4.12
N ASP A 45 -5.63 -0.88 -3.66
CA ASP A 45 -5.43 0.46 -4.22
C ASP A 45 -4.40 1.26 -3.41
#